data_AF-A0A8R7PHM2-F1
#
_entry.id   AF-A0A8R7PHM2-F1
#
_cell.length_a   1.000
_cell.length_b   1.000
_cell.length_c   1.000
_cell.angle_alpha   90.00
_cell.angle_beta   90.00
_cell.angle_gamma   90.00
#
_symmetry.space_group_name_H-M   'P 1'
#
loop_
_entity.id
_entity.type
_entity.pdbx_description
1 polymer ?
#
loop_
_entity_poly.entity_id
_entity_poly.type
_entity_poly.pdbx_seq_one_letter_code
_entity_poly.pdbx_strand_id
1 'polypeptide(L)'
;MATTDAAAAVAPAPAVSLDETKAKNVLRLVEFYFGDINLPRDRFLLHHVQESEDGLVSLALICCFRKMKSYLGLDASVKEDSVPETIVLAVAKVLRCSEALRVSEDGNKVGRANELL
;
A
#
# COMPACT_ATOMS: atom_id res chain seq x y z
N MET A 1 -2.98 35.27 -25.79
CA MET A 1 -3.62 34.38 -26.80
C MET A 1 -2.66 33.22 -27.00
N ALA A 2 -2.82 32.11 -26.27
CA ALA A 2 -3.78 31.02 -26.47
C ALA A 2 -3.24 29.94 -27.40
N THR A 3 -3.02 28.75 -26.79
CA THR A 3 -2.93 27.40 -27.36
C THR A 3 -1.62 27.09 -28.13
N THR A 4 -0.96 25.95 -28.05
CA THR A 4 -1.25 24.52 -27.71
C THR A 4 0.13 23.93 -27.31
N ASP A 5 0.28 23.01 -26.37
CA ASP A 5 0.26 21.58 -26.67
C ASP A 5 0.07 20.72 -25.42
N ALA A 6 -0.88 19.79 -25.56
CA ALA A 6 -1.25 18.79 -24.59
C ALA A 6 -0.33 17.57 -24.78
N ALA A 7 0.60 17.36 -23.85
CA ALA A 7 1.42 16.17 -23.83
C ALA A 7 0.77 15.07 -22.98
N ALA A 8 0.23 14.09 -23.70
CA ALA A 8 0.13 12.68 -23.35
C ALA A 8 -0.72 12.29 -22.13
N ALA A 9 -2.00 12.07 -22.43
CA ALA A 9 -2.80 11.07 -21.74
C ALA A 9 -2.12 9.68 -21.87
N VAL A 10 -1.53 9.19 -20.78
CA VAL A 10 -1.17 7.78 -20.65
C VAL A 10 -2.41 7.05 -20.15
N ALA A 11 -3.18 6.50 -21.10
CA ALA A 11 -4.17 5.46 -20.80
C ALA A 11 -3.44 4.12 -20.54
N PRO A 12 -4.00 3.26 -19.67
CA PRO A 12 -3.19 2.53 -18.70
C PRO A 12 -2.75 1.15 -19.21
N ALA A 13 -1.53 0.76 -18.80
CA ALA A 13 -1.07 -0.62 -18.78
C ALA A 13 -2.14 -1.54 -18.15
N PRO A 14 -2.21 -2.85 -18.49
CA PRO A 14 -3.29 -3.73 -18.07
C PRO A 14 -3.28 -3.81 -16.54
N ALA A 15 -4.14 -3.02 -15.92
CA ALA A 15 -4.16 -2.84 -14.49
C ALA A 15 -4.69 -4.14 -13.89
N VAL A 16 -3.82 -4.89 -13.21
CA VAL A 16 -4.24 -5.94 -12.29
C VAL A 16 -5.07 -5.23 -11.21
N SER A 17 -6.36 -5.09 -11.45
CA SER A 17 -7.29 -4.47 -10.51
C SER A 17 -7.77 -5.55 -9.55
N LEU A 18 -7.57 -5.33 -8.26
CA LEU A 18 -8.22 -6.14 -7.24
C LEU A 18 -9.74 -6.03 -7.41
N ASP A 19 -10.46 -7.13 -7.28
CA ASP A 19 -11.92 -7.07 -7.20
C ASP A 19 -12.36 -6.24 -5.99
N GLU A 20 -13.57 -5.69 -6.06
CA GLU A 20 -14.06 -4.73 -5.06
C GLU A 20 -14.03 -5.30 -3.63
N THR A 21 -14.31 -6.60 -3.48
CA THR A 21 -14.29 -7.27 -2.17
C THR A 21 -12.86 -7.37 -1.63
N LYS A 22 -11.91 -7.83 -2.44
CA LYS A 22 -10.49 -7.85 -2.06
C LYS A 22 -9.96 -6.45 -1.77
N ALA A 23 -10.28 -5.47 -2.59
CA ALA A 23 -9.87 -4.08 -2.39
C ALA A 23 -10.34 -3.55 -1.02
N LYS A 24 -11.63 -3.74 -0.67
CA LYS A 24 -12.16 -3.35 0.64
C LYS A 24 -11.47 -4.08 1.80
N ASN A 25 -11.22 -5.38 1.65
CA ASN A 25 -10.56 -6.19 2.67
C ASN A 25 -9.10 -5.78 2.89
N VAL A 26 -8.36 -5.50 1.81
CA VAL A 26 -6.99 -4.98 1.83
C VAL A 26 -6.97 -3.61 2.51
N LEU A 27 -7.82 -2.67 2.08
CA LEU A 27 -7.89 -1.32 2.64
C LEU A 27 -8.08 -1.36 4.15
N ARG A 28 -9.13 -2.04 4.62
CA ARG A 28 -9.45 -2.16 6.06
C ARG A 28 -8.34 -2.82 6.85
N LEU A 29 -7.66 -3.80 6.27
CA LEU A 29 -6.58 -4.51 6.94
C LEU A 29 -5.34 -3.64 7.10
N VAL A 30 -4.97 -2.89 6.07
CA VAL A 30 -3.82 -1.97 6.16
C VAL A 30 -4.14 -0.80 7.09
N GLU A 31 -5.35 -0.24 7.03
CA GLU A 31 -5.81 0.74 8.02
C GLU A 31 -5.73 0.19 9.45
N PHE A 32 -6.14 -1.07 9.65
CA PHE A 32 -5.99 -1.72 10.94
C PHE A 32 -4.53 -1.83 11.38
N TYR A 33 -3.61 -2.18 10.48
CA TYR A 33 -2.18 -2.31 10.81
C TYR A 33 -1.58 -1.01 11.31
N PHE A 34 -1.87 0.09 10.62
CA PHE A 34 -1.38 1.44 10.93
C PHE A 34 -2.27 2.23 11.91
N GLY A 35 -3.38 1.63 12.36
CA GLY A 35 -4.31 2.28 13.28
C GLY A 35 -3.75 2.42 14.70
N ASP A 36 -4.30 3.38 15.45
CA ASP A 36 -3.80 3.79 16.77
C ASP A 36 -3.76 2.68 17.82
N ILE A 37 -4.61 1.66 17.67
CA ILE A 37 -4.67 0.53 18.61
C ILE A 37 -3.60 -0.51 18.28
N ASN A 38 -3.36 -0.78 16.99
CA ASN A 38 -2.48 -1.88 16.57
C ASN A 38 -1.02 -1.43 16.45
N LEU A 39 -0.75 -0.30 15.80
CA LEU A 39 0.61 0.11 15.50
C LEU A 39 1.50 0.23 16.75
N PRO A 40 1.07 0.82 17.88
CA PRO A 40 1.89 0.88 19.09
C PRO A 40 2.15 -0.49 19.75
N ARG A 41 1.35 -1.51 19.42
CA ARG A 41 1.44 -2.88 19.95
C ARG A 41 2.24 -3.80 19.04
N ASP A 42 2.17 -3.59 17.73
CA ASP A 42 2.93 -4.32 16.74
C ASP A 42 4.37 -3.82 16.68
N ARG A 43 5.24 -4.44 17.51
CA ARG A 43 6.65 -4.06 17.62
C ARG A 43 7.40 -4.15 16.30
N PHE A 44 7.03 -5.10 15.44
CA PHE A 44 7.67 -5.28 14.15
C PHE A 44 7.34 -4.11 13.22
N LEU A 45 6.06 -3.79 13.07
CA LEU A 45 5.64 -2.71 12.20
C LEU A 45 6.06 -1.34 12.75
N LEU A 46 5.94 -1.12 14.06
CA LEU A 46 6.37 0.12 14.71
C LEU A 46 7.86 0.39 14.49
N HIS A 47 8.70 -0.64 14.61
CA HIS A 47 10.14 -0.51 14.39
C HIS A 47 10.44 -0.06 12.95
N HIS A 48 9.81 -0.67 11.95
CA HIS A 48 10.00 -0.28 10.54
C HIS A 48 9.52 1.15 10.25
N VAL A 49 8.44 1.60 10.90
CA VAL A 49 7.99 2.99 10.78
C VAL A 49 8.98 3.95 11.43
N GLN A 50 9.54 3.61 12.60
CA GLN A 50 10.47 4.48 13.33
C GLN A 50 11.86 4.56 12.71
N GLU A 51 12.33 3.51 12.04
CA GLU A 51 13.61 3.52 11.33
C GLU A 51 13.55 4.24 9.98
N SER A 52 12.35 4.42 9.43
CA SER A 52 12.12 5.15 8.19
C SER A 52 12.10 6.66 8.44
N GLU A 53 12.94 7.40 7.73
CA GLU A 53 12.99 8.88 7.80
C GLU A 53 11.65 9.52 7.41
N ASP A 54 10.90 8.86 6.52
CA ASP A 54 9.60 9.29 6.00
C ASP A 54 8.40 8.64 6.72
N GLY A 55 8.64 7.79 7.73
CA GLY A 55 7.59 7.03 8.42
C GLY A 55 6.81 6.07 7.51
N LEU A 56 7.40 5.66 6.37
CA LEU A 56 6.81 4.79 5.36
C LEU A 56 7.49 3.41 5.34
N VAL A 57 6.69 2.37 5.23
CA VAL A 57 7.11 0.97 5.18
C VAL A 57 6.90 0.41 3.77
N SER A 58 7.79 -0.46 3.31
CA SER A 58 7.68 -1.17 2.02
C SER A 58 6.32 -1.85 1.86
N LEU A 59 5.61 -1.55 0.76
CA LEU A 59 4.37 -2.23 0.42
C LEU A 59 4.60 -3.69 0.06
N ALA A 60 5.77 -4.03 -0.49
CA ALA A 60 6.13 -5.43 -0.74
C ALA A 60 6.23 -6.19 0.60
N LEU A 61 6.80 -5.59 1.65
CA LEU A 61 6.82 -6.15 3.00
C LEU A 61 5.39 -6.35 3.55
N ILE A 62 4.53 -5.33 3.42
CA ILE A 62 3.13 -5.41 3.86
C ILE A 62 2.38 -6.52 3.10
N CYS A 63 2.60 -6.66 1.80
CA CYS A 63 2.00 -7.73 0.98
C CYS A 63 2.42 -9.13 1.46
N CYS A 64 3.59 -9.26 2.11
CA CYS A 64 4.07 -10.51 2.65
C CYS A 64 3.45 -10.91 4.00
N PHE A 65 2.68 -10.03 4.65
CA PHE A 65 2.03 -10.35 5.91
C PHE A 65 1.03 -11.49 5.71
N ARG A 66 0.93 -12.40 6.69
CA ARG A 66 0.12 -13.63 6.57
C ARG A 66 -1.33 -13.35 6.15
N LYS A 67 -1.97 -12.32 6.72
CA LYS A 67 -3.35 -11.95 6.34
C LYS A 67 -3.43 -11.26 4.98
N MET A 68 -2.43 -10.45 4.62
CA MET A 68 -2.36 -9.82 3.29
C MET A 68 -2.21 -10.85 2.18
N LYS A 69 -1.29 -11.82 2.33
CA LYS A 69 -1.16 -12.94 1.38
C LYS A 69 -2.48 -13.66 1.14
N SER A 70 -3.23 -13.93 2.21
CA SER A 70 -4.56 -14.55 2.12
C SER A 70 -5.55 -13.73 1.29
N TYR A 71 -5.61 -12.40 1.51
CA TYR A 71 -6.51 -11.52 0.76
C TYR A 71 -6.09 -11.30 -0.69
N LEU A 72 -4.78 -11.29 -0.96
CA LEU A 72 -4.21 -11.12 -2.30
C LEU A 72 -4.20 -12.43 -3.09
N GLY A 73 -4.44 -13.58 -2.45
CA GLY A 73 -4.32 -14.89 -3.09
C GLY A 73 -2.86 -15.26 -3.41
N LEU A 74 -1.91 -14.73 -2.64
CA LEU A 74 -0.49 -15.06 -2.76
C LEU A 74 -0.16 -16.32 -1.96
N ASP A 75 0.79 -17.10 -2.45
CA ASP A 75 1.29 -18.28 -1.74
C ASP A 75 1.98 -17.87 -0.42
N ALA A 76 1.84 -18.72 0.60
CA ALA A 76 2.42 -18.49 1.92
C ALA A 76 3.96 -18.33 1.88
N SER A 77 4.63 -18.95 0.89
CA SER A 77 6.07 -18.91 0.68
C SER A 77 6.61 -17.64 0.02
N VAL A 78 5.73 -16.78 -0.57
CA VAL A 78 6.15 -15.55 -1.24
C VAL A 78 6.88 -14.63 -0.27
N LYS A 79 8.09 -14.21 -0.64
CA LYS A 79 8.90 -13.24 0.11
C LYS A 79 8.82 -11.87 -0.54
N GLU A 80 9.29 -10.85 0.18
CA GLU A 80 9.22 -9.45 -0.23
C GLU A 80 9.82 -9.24 -1.63
N ASP A 81 11.01 -9.76 -1.89
CA ASP A 81 11.71 -9.67 -3.18
C ASP A 81 10.99 -10.38 -4.34
N SER A 82 10.00 -11.22 -4.03
CA SER A 82 9.25 -12.03 -5.01
C SER A 82 7.80 -11.58 -5.16
N VAL A 83 7.37 -10.51 -4.47
CA VAL A 83 6.04 -9.95 -4.66
C VAL A 83 5.99 -9.29 -6.04
N PRO A 84 5.04 -9.66 -6.91
CA PRO A 84 4.92 -9.01 -8.22
C PRO A 84 4.66 -7.51 -8.07
N GLU A 85 5.42 -6.69 -8.80
CA GLU A 85 5.25 -5.22 -8.82
C GLU A 85 3.81 -4.82 -9.18
N THR A 86 3.15 -5.61 -10.04
CA THR A 86 1.75 -5.40 -10.41
C THR A 86 0.80 -5.49 -9.21
N ILE A 87 1.06 -6.38 -8.25
CA ILE A 87 0.27 -6.50 -7.01
C ILE A 87 0.58 -5.32 -6.08
N VAL A 88 1.85 -4.93 -5.95
CA VAL A 88 2.26 -3.78 -5.13
C VAL A 88 1.55 -2.52 -5.61
N LEU A 89 1.57 -2.23 -6.92
CA LEU A 89 0.91 -1.08 -7.52
C LEU A 89 -0.62 -1.15 -7.42
N ALA A 90 -1.21 -2.35 -7.51
CA ALA A 90 -2.64 -2.56 -7.32
C ALA A 90 -3.08 -2.23 -5.88
N VAL A 91 -2.32 -2.70 -4.89
CA VAL A 91 -2.53 -2.38 -3.47
C VAL A 91 -2.34 -0.88 -3.26
N ALA A 92 -1.25 -0.29 -3.75
CA ALA A 92 -0.98 1.15 -3.67
C ALA A 92 -2.16 1.98 -4.18
N LYS A 93 -2.74 1.60 -5.32
CA LYS A 93 -3.91 2.28 -5.89
C LYS A 93 -5.12 2.25 -4.97
N VAL A 94 -5.39 1.12 -4.31
CA VAL A 94 -6.49 0.99 -3.34
C VAL A 94 -6.24 1.85 -2.10
N LEU A 95 -5.01 1.83 -1.59
CA LEU A 95 -4.67 2.55 -0.35
C LEU A 95 -4.65 4.06 -0.50
N ARG A 96 -4.43 4.58 -1.72
CA ARG A 96 -4.56 6.03 -2.03
C ARG A 96 -5.97 6.58 -1.82
N CYS A 97 -6.98 5.72 -1.64
CA CYS A 97 -8.34 6.14 -1.28
C CYS A 97 -8.54 6.33 0.23
N SER A 98 -7.57 5.96 1.08
CA SER A 98 -7.67 6.15 2.53
C SER A 98 -7.25 7.56 2.95
N GLU A 99 -7.96 8.13 3.91
CA GLU A 99 -7.56 9.37 4.58
C GLU A 99 -6.55 9.13 5.73
N ALA A 100 -6.50 7.90 6.24
CA ALA A 100 -5.63 7.53 7.35
C ALA A 100 -4.21 7.10 6.91
N LEU A 101 -4.06 6.72 5.64
CA LEU A 101 -2.82 6.20 5.08
C LEU A 101 -2.23 7.15 4.04
N ARG A 102 -0.90 7.20 3.99
CA ARG A 102 -0.12 7.87 2.95
C ARG A 102 0.66 6.84 2.17
N VAL A 103 0.56 6.88 0.85
CA VAL A 103 1.35 6.05 -0.07
C VAL A 103 2.41 6.92 -0.72
N SER A 104 3.63 6.41 -0.88
CA SER A 104 4.70 7.12 -1.58
C SER A 104 4.34 7.42 -3.04
N GLU A 105 5.01 8.41 -3.63
CA GLU A 105 4.77 8.84 -5.01
C GLU A 105 4.99 7.70 -6.01
N ASP A 106 6.07 6.94 -5.83
CA ASP A 106 6.41 5.75 -6.61
C ASP A 106 5.47 4.55 -6.36
N GLY A 107 4.64 4.60 -5.32
CA GLY A 107 3.68 3.53 -5.00
C GLY A 107 4.31 2.31 -4.32
N ASN A 108 5.54 2.40 -3.82
CA ASN A 108 6.26 1.28 -3.22
C ASN A 108 6.24 1.26 -1.69
N LYS A 109 5.81 2.34 -1.04
CA LYS A 109 5.75 2.42 0.43
C LYS A 109 4.42 2.96 0.92
N VAL A 110 4.08 2.63 2.17
CA VAL A 110 2.88 3.08 2.87
C VAL A 110 3.18 3.39 4.33
N GLY A 111 2.55 4.43 4.86
CA GLY A 111 2.61 4.79 6.27
C GLY A 111 1.37 5.55 6.70
N ARG A 112 1.41 6.12 7.90
CA ARG A 112 0.32 6.95 8.41
C ARG A 112 0.28 8.29 7.66
N ALA A 113 -0.92 8.77 7.34
CA ALA A 113 -1.11 10.14 6.85
C ALA A 113 -0.96 11.16 7.97
N ASN A 114 -1.47 10.83 9.17
CA ASN A 114 -1.42 11.67 10.37
C ASN A 114 -0.76 10.87 11.50
N GLU A 115 0.19 11.49 12.22
CA GLU A 115 0.96 10.80 13.26
C GLU A 115 0.15 10.46 14.52
N LEU A 116 -0.98 11.14 14.79
CA LEU A 116 -1.82 10.93 15.97
C LEU A 116 -3.27 11.35 15.67
N LEU A 117 -4.24 10.60 16.19
CA LEU A 117 -5.51 11.17 16.68
C LEU A 117 -5.50 11.09 18.21
#